data_AF-A0A256XJD4-F1
#
_entry.id   AF-A0A256XJD4-F1
#
_cell.length_a   1.000
_cell.length_b   1.000
_cell.length_c   1.000
_cell.angle_alpha   90.00
_cell.angle_beta   90.00
_cell.angle_gamma   90.00
#
_symmetry.space_group_name_H-M   'P 1'
#
loop_
_entity.id
_entity.type
_entity.pdbx_description
1 polymer ?
#
loop_
_entity_poly.entity_id
_entity_poly.type
_entity_poly.pdbx_seq_one_letter_code
_entity_poly.pdbx_strand_id
1 'polypeptide(L)' 'MRLYNPNGRTEKVSLKLNQKISSASIVDFLGNEVKAVSVNGDRIMFEIGRYKILTVKIKLG' A
#
# COMPACT_ATOMS: atom_id res chain seq x y z
N MET A 1 0.29 3.60 6.70
CA MET A 1 0.05 4.75 5.79
C MET A 1 -1.34 4.63 5.18
N ARG A 2 -2.08 5.72 5.04
CA ARG A 2 -3.42 5.74 4.43
C ARG A 2 -3.40 6.63 3.18
N LEU A 3 -3.90 6.12 2.07
CA LEU A 3 -3.85 6.74 0.76
C LEU A 3 -5.27 6.90 0.20
N TYR A 4 -5.50 7.97 -0.54
CA TYR A 4 -6.74 8.22 -1.27
C TYR A 4 -6.42 8.39 -2.74
N ASN A 5 -7.16 7.71 -3.62
CA ASN A 5 -7.11 7.95 -5.05
C ASN A 5 -8.18 8.99 -5.44
N PRO A 6 -7.81 10.26 -5.71
CA PRO A 6 -8.76 11.29 -6.10
C PRO A 6 -9.25 11.16 -7.56
N ASN A 7 -8.71 10.22 -8.33
CA ASN A 7 -9.03 10.09 -9.75
C ASN A 7 -10.27 9.21 -9.96
N GLY A 8 -11.00 9.48 -11.04
CA GLY A 8 -12.17 8.70 -11.48
C GLY A 8 -11.85 7.32 -12.07
N ARG A 9 -10.59 6.87 -11.98
CA ARG A 9 -10.09 5.58 -12.53
C ARG A 9 -9.21 4.86 -11.50
N THR A 10 -9.02 3.57 -11.70
CA THR A 10 -8.05 2.79 -10.90
C THR A 10 -6.64 3.22 -11.24
N GLU A 11 -5.81 3.42 -10.21
CA GLU A 11 -4.42 3.83 -10.35
C GLU A 11 -3.47 2.73 -9.87
N LYS A 12 -2.38 2.53 -10.60
CA LYS A 12 -1.24 1.71 -10.16
C LYS A 12 -0.27 2.60 -9.40
N VAL A 13 -0.01 2.27 -8.14
CA VAL A 13 0.85 3.04 -7.24
C VAL A 13 2.15 2.27 -7.02
N SER A 14 3.27 2.97 -7.20
CA SER A 14 4.61 2.50 -6.81
C SER A 14 5.12 3.38 -5.68
N LEU A 15 5.26 2.82 -4.48
CA LEU A 15 5.81 3.51 -3.32
C LEU A 15 7.25 3.04 -3.07
N LYS A 16 8.20 3.98 -3.08
CA LYS A 16 9.59 3.75 -2.69
C LYS A 16 9.85 4.43 -1.35
N LEU A 17 10.46 3.72 -0.40
CA LEU A 17 10.92 4.28 0.87
C LEU A 17 12.45 4.41 0.86
N ASN A 18 13.00 5.24 1.74
CA ASN A 18 14.46 5.42 1.88
C ASN A 18 15.11 4.34 2.75
N GLN A 19 14.46 3.20 2.91
CA GLN A 19 14.90 2.11 3.78
C GLN A 19 14.29 0.79 3.32
N LYS A 20 14.92 -0.32 3.70
CA LYS A 20 14.47 -1.67 3.34
C LYS A 20 13.11 -1.96 3.96
N ILE A 21 12.23 -2.55 3.16
CA ILE A 21 10.92 -3.00 3.61
C ILE A 21 11.02 -4.50 3.92
N SER A 22 10.61 -4.90 5.13
CA SER A 22 10.52 -6.32 5.50
C SER A 22 9.24 -6.95 4.99
N SER A 23 8.11 -6.25 5.17
CA SER A 23 6.81 -6.71 4.70
C SER A 23 5.85 -5.53 4.51
N ALA A 24 4.84 -5.73 3.67
CA ALA A 24 3.74 -4.79 3.51
C ALA A 24 2.42 -5.52 3.30
N SER A 25 1.34 -4.98 3.84
CA SER A 25 -0.01 -5.49 3.62
C SER A 25 -1.05 -4.39 3.59
N ILE A 26 -2.10 -4.60 2.82
CA ILE A 26 -3.31 -3.80 2.85
C ILE A 26 -4.10 -4.25 4.08
N VAL A 27 -4.51 -3.27 4.88
CA VAL A 27 -5.26 -3.50 6.12
C VAL A 27 -6.61 -2.82 6.07
N ASP A 28 -7.57 -3.35 6.84
CA ASP A 28 -8.85 -2.71 7.06
C ASP A 28 -8.72 -1.48 8.00
N PHE A 29 -9.85 -0.89 8.38
CA PHE A 29 -9.87 0.27 9.29
C PHE A 29 -9.40 -0.07 10.71
N LEU A 30 -9.54 -1.32 11.14
CA LEU A 30 -9.12 -1.81 12.46
C LEU A 30 -7.63 -2.24 12.47
N GLY A 31 -7.00 -2.30 11.30
CA GLY A 31 -5.60 -2.69 11.15
C GLY A 31 -5.37 -4.18 10.91
N ASN A 32 -6.44 -4.95 10.67
CA ASN A 32 -6.34 -6.37 10.31
C ASN A 32 -5.90 -6.51 8.86
N GLU A 33 -5.08 -7.53 8.58
CA GLU A 33 -4.62 -7.80 7.24
C GLU A 33 -5.74 -8.31 6.34
N VAL A 34 -5.90 -7.66 5.19
CA VAL A 34 -6.86 -8.03 4.13
C VAL A 34 -6.12 -8.68 2.96
N LYS A 35 -4.94 -8.17 2.61
CA LYS A 35 -4.16 -8.64 1.46
C LYS A 35 -2.67 -8.31 1.62
N ALA A 36 -1.81 -9.31 1.45
CA ALA A 36 -0.36 -9.09 1.38
C ALA A 36 0.03 -8.29 0.12
N VAL A 37 1.05 -7.43 0.23
CA VAL A 37 1.61 -6.65 -0.88
C VAL A 37 3.05 -7.12 -1.12
N SER A 38 3.36 -7.45 -2.37
CA SER A 38 4.71 -7.87 -2.74
C SER A 38 5.72 -6.74 -2.51
N VAL A 39 6.83 -7.09 -1.88
CA VAL A 39 7.94 -6.18 -1.57
C VAL A 39 9.13 -6.49 -2.47
N ASN A 40 9.72 -5.45 -3.04
CA ASN A 40 10.98 -5.53 -3.79
C ASN A 40 11.98 -4.54 -3.22
N GLY A 41 12.79 -5.00 -2.25
CA GLY A 41 13.80 -4.18 -1.58
C GLY A 41 13.19 -3.03 -0.77
N ASP A 42 13.24 -1.83 -1.32
CA ASP A 42 12.72 -0.59 -0.72
C ASP A 42 11.41 -0.12 -1.36
N ARG A 43 10.82 -0.93 -2.25
CA ARG A 43 9.66 -0.59 -3.05
C ARG A 43 8.51 -1.58 -2.90
N ILE A 44 7.29 -1.05 -2.93
CA ILE A 44 6.05 -1.83 -3.05
C ILE A 44 5.18 -1.29 -4.17
N MET A 45 4.36 -2.17 -4.77
CA MET A 45 3.43 -1.83 -5.83
C MET A 45 2.04 -2.40 -5.54
N PHE A 46 1.00 -1.60 -5.78
CA PHE A 46 -0.40 -2.01 -5.59
C PHE A 46 -1.34 -1.11 -6.40
N GLU A 47 -2.61 -1.49 -6.49
CA GLU A 47 -3.64 -0.73 -7.16
C GLU A 47 -4.60 -0.09 -6.15
N ILE A 48 -5.04 1.14 -6.43
CA ILE A 48 -6.12 1.79 -5.69
C ILE A 48 -7.27 2.09 -6.67
N GLY A 49 -8.46 1.56 -6.39
CA GLY A 49 -9.65 1.82 -7.19
C GLY A 49 -10.07 3.31 -7.20
N ARG A 50 -10.93 3.68 -8.15
CA ARG A 50 -11.47 5.04 -8.28
C ARG A 50 -12.11 5.54 -6.98
N TYR A 51 -11.78 6.77 -6.56
CA TYR A 51 -12.29 7.40 -5.32
C TYR A 51 -12.18 6.52 -4.06
N LYS A 52 -11.25 5.56 -4.03
CA LYS A 52 -11.06 4.68 -2.87
C LYS A 52 -9.98 5.16 -1.94
N ILE A 53 -10.20 4.89 -0.66
CA ILE A 53 -9.20 5.00 0.40
C ILE A 53 -8.67 3.60 0.69
N LEU A 54 -7.35 3.49 0.84
CA LEU A 54 -6.67 2.23 1.12
C LEU A 54 -5.60 2.46 2.19
N THR A 55 -5.54 1.56 3.17
CA THR A 55 -4.55 1.60 4.24
C THR A 55 -3.51 0.52 4.00
N VAL A 56 -2.23 0.89 4.00
CA VAL A 56 -1.09 -0.02 3.89
C VAL A 56 -0.31 -0.01 5.21
N LYS A 57 -0.16 -1.18 5.81
CA LYS A 57 0.77 -1.42 6.92
C LYS A 57 2.12 -1.83 6.32
N ILE A 58 3.19 -1.17 6.72
CA ILE A 58 4.55 -1.42 6.21
C ILE A 58 5.43 -1.69 7.42
N LYS A 59 6.10 -2.84 7.43
CA LYS A 59 7.13 -3.18 8.41
C LYS A 59 8.49 -2.87 7.81
N LEU A 60 9.24 -2.05 8.54
CA LEU A 60 10.58 -1.63 8.19
C LEU A 60 11.58 -2.67 8.73
N GLY A 61 12.66 -2.88 7.98
CA GLY A 61 13.77 -3.77 8.35
C GLY A 61 14.99 -3.00 8.80
#